data_AF-A0A3A8KXG8-F1
#
_entry.id   AF-A0A3A8KXG8-F1
#
_cell.length_a   1.000
_cell.length_b   1.000
_cell.length_c   1.000
_cell.angle_alpha   90.00
_cell.angle_beta   90.00
_cell.angle_gamma   90.00
#
_symmetry.space_group_name_H-M   'P 1'
#
loop_
_entity.id
_entity.type
_entity.pdbx_description
1 polymer ?
#
loop_
_entity_poly.entity_id
_entity_poly.type
_entity_poly.pdbx_seq_one_letter_code
_entity_poly.pdbx_strand_id
1 'polypeptide(L)'
;MLLLVGCKGTIGGSASPDASVPDAGGPPPEPSASACEVEAMAVTRCGGCHGAVPTGGAPMPLNSLDAMRAPSMTDPAVSNAQRSLIRMADTTAPMPPAPGSPATQLEVAVLAGGMSEGMPSCTSSPDGGTPTVVGRL
;
A
#
# COMPACT_ATOMS: atom_id res chain seq x y z
N MET A 1 38.72 -42.12 4.63
CA MET A 1 38.12 -41.00 5.37
C MET A 1 36.67 -41.36 5.64
N LEU A 2 36.33 -41.29 6.93
CA LEU A 2 35.11 -41.72 7.59
C LEU A 2 34.06 -40.61 7.58
N LEU A 3 32.78 -40.99 7.38
CA LEU A 3 31.50 -40.45 7.91
C LEU A 3 30.40 -40.99 6.97
N LEU A 4 29.57 -42.04 7.21
CA LEU A 4 28.92 -42.60 8.42
C LEU A 4 28.29 -41.46 9.23
N VAL A 5 26.99 -41.13 9.15
CA VAL A 5 25.77 -41.85 9.59
C VAL A 5 24.65 -40.78 9.49
N GLY A 6 23.36 -41.00 9.23
CA GLY A 6 22.54 -42.19 9.05
C GLY A 6 21.06 -41.77 9.05
N CYS A 7 20.20 -42.52 8.36
CA CYS A 7 18.75 -42.41 8.43
C CYS A 7 18.20 -43.29 9.57
N LYS A 8 17.44 -42.75 10.53
CA LYS A 8 16.25 -43.43 11.08
C LYS A 8 15.43 -42.51 11.99
N GLY A 9 14.14 -42.38 11.69
CA GLY A 9 13.18 -41.62 12.51
C GLY A 9 12.70 -42.36 13.75
N THR A 10 11.73 -41.76 14.45
CA THR A 10 10.60 -42.43 15.12
C THR A 10 9.62 -41.38 15.68
N ILE A 11 8.34 -41.67 15.43
CA ILE A 11 7.11 -41.36 16.15
C ILE A 11 7.17 -40.73 17.56
N GLY A 12 6.20 -39.86 17.84
CA GLY A 12 5.48 -39.91 19.11
C GLY A 12 5.32 -38.58 19.86
N GLY A 13 4.06 -38.19 20.07
CA GLY A 13 3.62 -37.67 21.36
C GLY A 13 3.37 -36.18 21.46
N SER A 14 2.10 -35.80 21.41
CA SER A 14 1.56 -34.52 21.86
C SER A 14 2.00 -34.16 23.28
N ALA A 15 2.40 -32.91 23.49
CA ALA A 15 2.18 -32.20 24.75
C ALA A 15 2.16 -30.70 24.49
N SER A 16 0.96 -30.12 24.47
CA SER A 16 0.81 -28.78 25.05
C SER A 16 1.06 -28.89 26.55
N PRO A 17 1.64 -27.85 27.16
CA PRO A 17 0.85 -27.14 28.14
C PRO A 17 0.85 -25.64 27.86
N ASP A 18 -0.37 -25.12 27.86
CA ASP A 18 -0.85 -23.88 28.48
C ASP A 18 0.11 -22.68 28.64
N ALA A 19 -0.36 -21.60 28.02
CA ALA A 19 -0.36 -20.21 28.50
C ALA A 19 0.97 -19.51 28.81
N SER A 20 1.30 -18.57 27.92
CA SER A 20 1.34 -17.15 28.30
C SER A 20 0.91 -16.31 27.10
N VAL A 21 -0.25 -15.66 27.19
CA VAL A 21 -0.62 -14.45 26.44
C VAL A 21 -0.92 -13.36 27.47
N PRO A 22 -0.89 -12.05 27.16
CA PRO A 22 -0.34 -11.35 25.99
C PRO A 22 0.55 -10.14 26.38
N ASP A 23 1.40 -9.67 25.46
CA ASP A 23 1.86 -8.26 25.43
C ASP A 23 1.96 -7.89 23.93
N ALA A 24 0.86 -7.42 23.34
CA ALA A 24 0.36 -6.04 23.32
C ALA A 24 1.11 -5.15 22.31
N GLY A 25 0.36 -4.73 21.29
CA GLY A 25 0.39 -3.34 20.85
C GLY A 25 1.56 -2.89 19.98
N GLY A 26 2.20 -3.77 19.21
CA GLY A 26 2.88 -3.30 18.01
C GLY A 26 1.83 -2.76 17.03
N PRO A 27 1.96 -1.55 16.46
CA PRO A 27 1.13 -1.18 15.33
C PRO A 27 1.24 -2.29 14.28
N PRO A 28 0.16 -2.61 13.54
CA PRO A 28 0.29 -3.53 12.41
C PRO A 28 1.48 -3.07 11.56
N PRO A 29 2.27 -3.99 10.98
CA PRO A 29 3.32 -3.57 10.06
C PRO A 29 2.66 -2.64 9.05
N GLU A 30 3.09 -1.37 9.05
CA GLU A 30 2.64 -0.40 8.06
C GLU A 30 2.89 -1.07 6.70
N PRO A 31 1.88 -1.20 5.83
CA PRO A 31 2.12 -1.78 4.51
C PRO A 31 3.11 -0.85 3.81
N SER A 32 4.37 -1.27 3.75
CA SER A 32 5.41 -0.65 2.96
C SER A 32 5.05 -0.91 1.49
N ALA A 33 4.19 -0.05 0.95
CA ALA A 33 3.72 -0.17 -0.41
C ALA A 33 4.84 0.30 -1.34
N SER A 34 5.22 -0.55 -2.27
CA SER A 34 6.26 -0.21 -3.22
C SER A 34 5.84 0.97 -4.08
N ALA A 35 6.81 1.75 -4.56
CA ALA A 35 6.56 2.82 -5.53
C ALA A 35 5.74 2.36 -6.75
N CYS A 36 5.95 1.12 -7.19
CA CYS A 36 5.22 0.55 -8.33
C CYS A 36 3.75 0.26 -8.01
N GLU A 37 3.43 -0.16 -6.79
CA GLU A 37 2.02 -0.33 -6.36
C GLU A 37 1.31 1.02 -6.29
N VAL A 38 1.99 2.03 -5.76
CA VAL A 38 1.46 3.40 -5.71
C VAL A 38 1.26 3.97 -7.11
N GLU A 39 2.17 3.72 -8.05
CA GLU A 39 2.03 4.15 -9.44
C GLU A 39 0.88 3.42 -10.16
N ALA A 40 0.77 2.10 -9.96
CA ALA A 40 -0.34 1.31 -10.51
C ALA A 40 -1.70 1.81 -9.98
N MET A 41 -1.79 2.12 -8.69
CA MET A 41 -2.98 2.71 -8.09
C MET A 41 -3.26 4.12 -8.65
N ALA A 42 -2.24 4.97 -8.81
CA ALA A 42 -2.39 6.31 -9.38
C ALA A 42 -2.98 6.27 -10.79
N VAL A 43 -2.49 5.36 -11.65
CA VAL A 43 -3.01 5.19 -13.01
C VAL A 43 -4.45 4.66 -13.00
N THR A 44 -4.75 3.67 -12.17
CA THR A 44 -6.04 2.97 -12.21
C THR A 44 -7.17 3.63 -11.41
N ARG A 45 -6.84 4.37 -10.34
CA ARG A 45 -7.80 4.97 -9.42
C ARG A 45 -7.87 6.49 -9.52
N CYS A 46 -6.73 7.16 -9.71
CA CYS A 46 -6.69 8.62 -9.81
C CYS A 46 -6.82 9.08 -11.27
N GLY A 47 -6.22 8.34 -12.21
CA GLY A 47 -6.07 8.73 -13.62
C GLY A 47 -7.38 8.97 -14.39
N GLY A 48 -8.51 8.44 -13.93
CA GLY A 48 -9.81 8.70 -14.57
C GLY A 48 -10.20 10.17 -14.57
N CYS A 49 -9.94 10.89 -13.46
CA CYS A 49 -10.14 12.34 -13.37
C CYS A 49 -8.82 13.10 -13.49
N HIS A 50 -7.74 12.54 -12.96
CA HIS A 50 -6.43 13.18 -12.86
C HIS A 50 -5.41 12.60 -13.87
N GLY A 51 -5.86 12.30 -15.09
CA GLY A 51 -4.98 11.87 -16.17
C GLY A 51 -4.10 12.99 -16.71
N ALA A 52 -3.35 12.72 -17.79
CA ALA A 52 -2.48 13.71 -18.44
C ALA A 52 -3.23 15.01 -18.82
N VAL A 53 -4.50 14.86 -19.21
CA VAL A 53 -5.46 15.96 -19.30
C VAL A 53 -6.50 15.77 -18.20
N PRO A 54 -6.54 16.63 -17.18
CA PRO A 54 -7.52 16.51 -16.10
C PRO A 54 -8.96 16.68 -16.60
N THR A 55 -9.88 15.94 -16.00
CA THR A 55 -11.32 15.97 -16.30
C THR A 55 -12.13 15.95 -15.00
N GLY A 56 -13.46 16.15 -15.09
CA GLY A 56 -14.33 16.10 -13.91
C GLY A 56 -14.01 17.14 -12.82
N GLY A 57 -13.39 18.26 -13.20
CA GLY A 57 -12.99 19.33 -12.27
C GLY A 57 -11.67 19.08 -11.54
N ALA A 58 -10.94 18.01 -11.86
CA ALA A 58 -9.56 17.83 -11.40
C ALA A 58 -8.66 18.98 -11.89
N PRO A 59 -7.86 19.62 -11.03
CA PRO A 59 -7.07 20.78 -11.44
C PRO A 59 -5.64 20.43 -11.88
N MET A 60 -5.19 19.18 -11.69
CA MET A 60 -3.84 18.72 -12.05
C MET A 60 -3.82 17.22 -12.36
N PRO A 61 -2.82 16.72 -13.11
CA PRO A 61 -2.54 15.29 -13.19
C PRO A 61 -2.09 14.73 -11.84
N LEU A 62 -2.47 13.48 -11.55
CA LEU A 62 -2.05 12.68 -10.39
C LEU A 62 -1.80 11.22 -10.78
N ASN A 63 -1.65 10.95 -12.08
CA ASN A 63 -1.46 9.59 -12.63
C ASN A 63 0.02 9.18 -12.74
N SER A 64 0.93 9.86 -12.04
CA SER A 64 2.36 9.54 -11.97
C SER A 64 2.93 9.86 -10.59
N LEU A 65 4.02 9.18 -10.22
CA LEU A 65 4.70 9.43 -8.94
C LEU A 65 5.31 10.83 -8.88
N ASP A 66 5.81 11.35 -10.01
CA ASP A 66 6.35 12.71 -10.09
C ASP A 66 5.29 13.77 -9.75
N ALA A 67 4.10 13.64 -10.36
CA ALA A 67 2.98 14.54 -10.07
C ALA A 67 2.51 14.43 -8.62
N MET A 68 2.57 13.24 -8.02
CA MET A 68 2.22 13.03 -6.61
C MET A 68 3.25 13.60 -5.64
N ARG A 69 4.54 13.61 -5.99
CA ARG A 69 5.60 14.24 -5.20
C ARG A 69 5.60 15.76 -5.30
N ALA A 70 5.12 16.31 -6.41
CA ALA A 70 5.09 17.74 -6.63
C ALA A 70 4.35 18.48 -5.49
N PRO A 71 4.77 19.71 -5.13
CA PRO A 71 4.07 20.52 -4.14
C PRO A 71 2.61 20.74 -4.52
N SER A 72 1.74 20.80 -3.52
CA SER A 72 0.34 21.11 -3.76
C SER A 72 0.14 22.57 -4.14
N MET A 73 -0.77 22.80 -5.09
CA MET A 73 -1.22 24.15 -5.44
C MET A 73 -1.99 24.83 -4.30
N THR A 74 -2.64 24.06 -3.42
CA THR A 74 -3.41 24.61 -2.29
C THR A 74 -2.52 24.92 -1.10
N ASP A 75 -1.51 24.10 -0.86
CA ASP A 75 -0.56 24.25 0.24
C ASP A 75 0.81 23.73 -0.20
N PRO A 76 1.73 24.62 -0.63
CA PRO A 76 3.04 24.22 -1.13
C PRO A 76 3.95 23.56 -0.08
N ALA A 77 3.60 23.59 1.21
CA ALA A 77 4.35 22.91 2.26
C ALA A 77 4.14 21.39 2.25
N VAL A 78 3.14 20.90 1.50
CA VAL A 78 2.81 19.48 1.39
C VAL A 78 2.74 19.03 -0.07
N SER A 79 2.97 17.75 -0.30
CA SER A 79 2.89 17.15 -1.63
C SER A 79 1.44 16.95 -2.09
N ASN A 80 1.25 16.74 -3.39
CA ASN A 80 -0.03 16.32 -3.94
C ASN A 80 -0.50 14.99 -3.33
N ALA A 81 0.39 14.03 -3.07
CA ALA A 81 0.04 12.78 -2.39
C ALA A 81 -0.57 13.03 -1.00
N GLN A 82 0.04 13.91 -0.20
CA GLN A 82 -0.47 14.31 1.12
C GLN A 82 -1.86 14.94 1.01
N ARG A 83 -2.09 15.81 0.03
CA ARG A 83 -3.43 16.40 -0.20
C ARG A 83 -4.43 15.37 -0.70
N SER A 84 -4.01 14.43 -1.53
CA SER A 84 -4.87 13.33 -2.00
C SER A 84 -5.36 12.50 -0.82
N LEU A 85 -4.50 12.13 0.13
CA LEU A 85 -4.91 11.43 1.36
C LEU A 85 -5.96 12.20 2.16
N ILE A 86 -5.78 13.51 2.33
CA ILE A 86 -6.76 14.36 3.01
C ILE A 86 -8.12 14.27 2.30
N ARG A 87 -8.13 14.37 0.96
CA ARG A 87 -9.37 14.31 0.17
C ARG A 87 -9.97 12.91 0.08
N MET A 88 -9.16 11.85 0.12
CA MET A 88 -9.65 10.47 0.16
C MET A 88 -10.43 10.18 1.45
N ALA A 89 -10.10 10.86 2.55
CA ALA A 89 -10.78 10.74 3.84
C ALA A 89 -11.89 11.80 4.07
N ASP A 90 -12.01 12.80 3.20
CA ASP A 90 -12.95 13.92 3.36
C ASP A 90 -14.38 13.47 3.00
N THR A 91 -15.35 13.71 3.90
CA THR A 91 -16.76 13.37 3.68
C THR A 91 -17.59 14.46 3.00
N THR A 92 -17.06 15.69 2.92
CA THR A 92 -17.68 16.86 2.28
C THR A 92 -17.21 17.03 0.84
N ALA A 93 -15.93 16.81 0.56
CA ALA A 93 -15.32 16.93 -0.76
C ALA A 93 -14.42 15.73 -1.13
N PRO A 94 -14.96 14.49 -1.07
CA PRO A 94 -14.18 13.27 -1.26
C PRO A 94 -13.48 13.21 -2.60
N MET A 95 -12.37 12.45 -2.63
CA MET A 95 -11.76 11.97 -3.85
C MET A 95 -11.74 10.43 -3.84
N PRO A 96 -12.37 9.76 -4.83
CA PRO A 96 -13.12 10.34 -5.94
C PRO A 96 -14.42 11.05 -5.51
N PRO A 97 -14.85 12.12 -6.20
CA PRO A 97 -16.18 12.68 -6.01
C PRO A 97 -17.24 11.71 -6.55
N ALA A 98 -18.48 11.83 -6.07
CA ALA A 98 -19.61 11.08 -6.63
C ALA A 98 -19.75 11.36 -8.15
N PRO A 99 -20.11 10.35 -8.97
CA PRO A 99 -20.54 9.00 -8.61
C PRO A 99 -19.41 7.99 -8.38
N GLY A 100 -18.15 8.43 -8.37
CA GLY A 100 -17.03 7.55 -8.07
C GLY A 100 -17.15 6.94 -6.68
N SER A 101 -16.79 5.66 -6.55
CA SER A 101 -16.74 5.01 -5.24
C SER A 101 -15.63 5.62 -4.40
N PRO A 102 -15.88 5.96 -3.12
CA PRO A 102 -14.86 6.45 -2.20
C PRO A 102 -13.66 5.52 -2.12
N ALA A 103 -12.50 6.09 -1.80
CA ALA A 103 -11.30 5.31 -1.56
C ALA A 103 -11.51 4.32 -0.40
N THR A 104 -11.00 3.11 -0.57
CA THR A 104 -11.00 2.10 0.49
C THR A 104 -9.86 2.35 1.48
N GLN A 105 -9.96 1.79 2.68
CA GLN A 105 -8.89 1.88 3.67
C GLN A 105 -7.56 1.28 3.16
N LEU A 106 -7.63 0.26 2.30
CA LEU A 106 -6.44 -0.35 1.69
C LEU A 106 -5.76 0.62 0.72
N GLU A 107 -6.52 1.34 -0.10
CA GLU A 107 -5.98 2.35 -1.04
C GLU A 107 -5.35 3.52 -0.30
N VAL A 108 -5.97 3.97 0.79
CA VAL A 108 -5.40 4.96 1.71
C VAL A 108 -4.07 4.45 2.28
N ALA A 109 -4.01 3.21 2.73
CA ALA A 109 -2.81 2.61 3.29
C ALA A 109 -1.68 2.46 2.26
N VAL A 110 -2.00 2.11 1.00
CA VAL A 110 -1.01 2.05 -0.09
C VAL A 110 -0.38 3.41 -0.35
N LEU A 111 -1.18 4.48 -0.44
CA LEU A 111 -0.64 5.82 -0.67
C LEU A 111 0.19 6.31 0.52
N ALA A 112 -0.29 6.09 1.75
CA ALA A 112 0.44 6.45 2.96
C ALA A 112 1.76 5.68 3.11
N GLY A 113 1.75 4.38 2.81
CA GLY A 113 2.92 3.51 2.80
C GLY A 113 4.00 4.02 1.85
N GLY A 114 3.65 4.26 0.58
CA GLY A 114 4.63 4.77 -0.37
C GLY A 114 5.15 6.16 -0.03
N MET A 115 4.34 7.03 0.59
CA MET A 115 4.81 8.32 1.10
C MET A 115 5.86 8.17 2.20
N SER A 116 5.74 7.17 3.07
CA SER A 116 6.74 6.89 4.11
C SER A 116 8.09 6.47 3.53
N GLU A 117 8.08 5.85 2.35
CA GLU A 117 9.29 5.50 1.57
C GLU A 117 9.82 6.68 0.72
N GLY A 118 9.16 7.84 0.76
CA GLY A 118 9.48 8.98 -0.10
C GLY A 118 9.00 8.82 -1.54
N MET A 119 8.23 7.76 -1.82
CA MET A 119 7.76 7.31 -3.12
C MET A 119 8.93 7.32 -4.11
N PRO A 120 9.96 6.46 -4.07
CA PRO A 120 11.02 6.47 -5.11
C PRO A 120 10.42 6.22 -6.50
N SER A 121 11.15 6.45 -7.60
CA SER A 121 10.60 6.11 -8.93
C SER A 121 10.39 4.61 -9.04
N CYS A 122 9.33 4.17 -9.72
CA CYS A 122 9.17 2.76 -10.05
C CYS A 122 10.20 2.38 -11.13
N THR A 123 11.39 2.00 -10.70
CA THR A 123 12.32 1.25 -11.52
C THR A 123 11.91 -0.20 -11.36
N SER A 124 11.28 -0.81 -12.35
CA SER A 124 10.75 -2.18 -12.31
C SER A 124 11.61 -3.08 -11.41
N SER A 125 11.09 -3.44 -10.23
CA SER A 125 11.63 -4.59 -9.49
C SER A 125 10.78 -5.76 -9.93
N PRO A 126 11.27 -6.66 -10.80
CA PRO A 126 10.53 -7.85 -11.20
C PRO A 126 10.59 -8.88 -10.08
N ASP A 127 10.02 -8.57 -8.92
CA ASP A 127 9.64 -9.54 -7.92
C ASP A 127 8.24 -9.14 -7.47
N GLY A 128 7.28 -9.38 -8.37
CA GLY A 128 5.87 -9.38 -8.04
C GLY A 128 5.63 -10.48 -7.00
N GLY A 129 5.84 -10.14 -5.73
CA GLY A 129 5.33 -10.91 -4.61
C GLY A 129 3.82 -10.94 -4.77
N THR A 130 3.30 -12.07 -5.23
CA THR A 130 1.87 -12.33 -5.17
C THR A 130 1.43 -12.09 -3.73
N PRO A 131 0.37 -11.29 -3.46
CA PRO A 131 -0.23 -11.33 -2.15
C PRO A 131 -0.62 -12.79 -1.93
N THR A 132 0.01 -13.44 -0.96
CA THR A 132 -0.37 -14.78 -0.54
C THR A 132 -1.83 -14.64 -0.10
N VAL A 133 -2.75 -15.03 -0.96
CA VAL A 133 -4.14 -15.25 -0.60
C VAL A 133 -4.11 -16.42 0.35
N VAL A 134 -3.97 -16.12 1.65
CA VAL A 134 -4.37 -17.02 2.72
C VAL A 134 -5.91 -17.00 2.73
N GLY A 135 -6.52 -17.72 1.80
CA GLY A 135 -7.85 -18.32 2.01
C GLY A 135 -7.61 -19.76 2.45
N ARG A 136 -8.05 -20.27 3.61
CA ARG A 136 -9.44 -20.39 4.10
C ARG A 136 -10.36 -20.77 2.93
N LEU A 137 -10.90 -21.99 2.81
CA LEU A 137 -11.48 -22.90 3.81
C LEU A 137 -11.16 -24.37 3.48
#